data_AF-A0A1C4ZIZ4-F1
#
_entry.id   AF-A0A1C4ZIZ4-F1
#
_cell.length_a   1.000
_cell.length_b   1.000
_cell.length_c   1.000
_cell.angle_alpha   90.00
_cell.angle_beta   90.00
_cell.angle_gamma   90.00
#
_symmetry.space_group_name_H-M   'P 1'
#
loop_
_entity.id
_entity.type
_entity.pdbx_description
1 polymer ?
#
loop_
_entity_poly.entity_id
_entity_poly.type
_entity_poly.pdbx_seq_one_letter_code
_entity_poly.pdbx_strand_id
1 'polypeptide(L)'
;MTTPPSCGDSNDKAQQSIGELLADASRDLSTLLRQEVQLAKAELRQEARTAGAVVAMVAAAAIAALLTLLFLSHALWWGLSNVMDQGWAALIVAVLWAVVGGVLAARARKQLSAIRTLPRTKQTAREIPDALRGR
;
A
#
# COMPACT_ATOMS: atom_id res chain seq x y z
N MET A 1 50.45 28.74 -61.88
CA MET A 1 50.04 28.71 -60.46
C MET A 1 48.80 27.84 -60.38
N THR A 2 48.96 26.55 -60.09
CA THR A 2 47.87 25.56 -60.09
C THR A 2 47.90 24.84 -58.75
N THR A 3 46.94 25.15 -57.88
CA THR A 3 46.73 24.44 -56.61
C THR A 3 45.88 23.19 -56.86
N PRO A 4 46.21 22.05 -56.21
CA PRO A 4 45.42 20.83 -56.35
C PRO A 4 44.13 20.89 -55.52
N PRO A 5 43.05 20.20 -55.94
CA PRO A 5 41.81 20.09 -55.17
C PRO A 5 41.98 19.13 -53.98
N SER A 6 41.58 19.59 -52.80
CA SER A 6 41.52 18.79 -51.57
C SER A 6 40.41 17.75 -51.68
N CYS A 7 40.80 16.47 -51.72
CA CYS A 7 39.90 15.32 -51.67
C CYS A 7 39.79 14.86 -50.21
N GLY A 8 38.77 15.33 -49.49
CA GLY A 8 38.58 14.98 -48.07
C GLY A 8 37.21 15.29 -47.44
N ASP A 9 36.35 16.08 -48.07
CA ASP A 9 35.24 16.76 -47.39
C ASP A 9 33.91 15.95 -47.28
N SER A 10 33.78 14.83 -47.98
CA SER A 10 32.55 14.02 -48.02
C SER A 10 32.48 12.93 -46.93
N ASN A 11 33.62 12.39 -46.50
CA ASN A 11 33.68 11.35 -45.48
C ASN A 11 33.41 11.93 -44.07
N ASP A 12 33.93 13.13 -43.80
CA ASP A 12 33.71 13.84 -42.54
C ASP A 12 32.23 14.24 -42.34
N LYS A 13 31.54 14.69 -43.40
CA LYS A 13 30.10 15.03 -43.35
C LYS A 13 29.21 13.79 -43.13
N ALA A 14 29.54 12.66 -43.76
CA ALA A 14 28.81 11.41 -43.55
C ALA A 14 28.98 10.89 -42.11
N GLN A 15 30.19 10.96 -41.57
CA GLN A 15 30.49 10.57 -40.19
C GLN A 15 29.85 11.52 -39.16
N GLN A 16 29.79 12.83 -39.47
CA GLN A 16 29.06 13.81 -38.68
C GLN A 16 27.55 13.49 -38.63
N SER A 17 26.95 13.09 -39.75
CA SER A 17 25.51 12.75 -39.81
C SER A 17 25.12 11.51 -39.01
N ILE A 18 25.96 10.47 -38.98
CA ILE A 18 25.69 9.25 -38.19
C ILE A 18 25.83 9.54 -36.70
N GLY A 19 26.80 10.38 -36.32
CA GLY A 19 26.95 10.86 -34.95
C GLY A 19 25.74 11.68 -34.49
N GLU A 20 25.17 12.49 -35.38
CA GLU A 20 24.00 13.33 -35.10
C GLU A 20 22.72 12.50 -34.96
N LEU A 21 22.49 11.51 -35.83
CA LEU A 21 21.35 10.58 -35.71
C LEU A 21 21.40 9.73 -34.43
N LEU A 22 22.59 9.28 -34.02
CA LEU A 22 22.77 8.53 -32.78
C LEU A 22 22.58 9.42 -31.55
N ALA A 23 23.03 10.68 -31.63
CA ALA A 23 22.79 11.68 -30.58
C ALA A 23 21.30 11.99 -30.43
N ASP A 24 20.55 12.09 -31.52
CA ASP A 24 19.10 12.31 -31.52
C ASP A 24 18.35 11.10 -30.98
N ALA A 25 18.66 9.88 -31.44
CA ALA A 25 18.04 8.65 -30.93
C ALA A 25 18.29 8.46 -29.42
N SER A 26 19.49 8.79 -28.94
CA SER A 26 19.83 8.77 -27.51
C SER A 26 19.00 9.79 -26.71
N ARG A 27 18.76 10.97 -27.30
CA ARG A 27 17.95 12.04 -26.70
C ARG A 27 16.47 11.67 -26.65
N ASP A 28 15.96 11.01 -27.68
CA ASP A 28 14.59 10.50 -27.73
C ASP A 28 14.37 9.38 -26.70
N LEU A 29 15.31 8.43 -26.60
CA LEU A 29 15.24 7.37 -25.60
C LEU A 29 15.30 7.93 -24.17
N SER A 30 16.17 8.92 -23.93
CA SER A 30 16.23 9.64 -22.65
C SER A 30 14.92 10.36 -22.32
N THR A 31 14.25 10.88 -23.34
CA THR A 31 12.95 11.54 -23.22
C THR A 31 11.85 10.55 -22.86
N LEU A 32 11.78 9.39 -23.53
CA LEU A 32 10.82 8.33 -23.22
C LEU A 32 11.01 7.77 -21.81
N LEU A 33 12.26 7.47 -21.41
CA LEU A 33 12.55 6.99 -20.06
C LEU A 33 12.10 8.00 -18.99
N ARG A 34 12.33 9.29 -19.24
CA ARG A 34 11.86 10.34 -18.33
C ARG A 34 10.33 10.43 -18.27
N GLN A 35 9.64 10.19 -19.39
CA GLN A 35 8.18 10.15 -19.45
C GLN A 35 7.62 8.94 -18.69
N GLU A 36 8.17 7.75 -18.88
CA GLU A 36 7.77 6.53 -18.15
C GLU A 36 7.96 6.70 -16.64
N VAL A 37 9.09 7.28 -16.21
CA VAL A 37 9.31 7.60 -14.79
C VAL A 37 8.30 8.64 -14.28
N GLN A 38 7.97 9.66 -15.08
CA GLN A 38 6.97 10.65 -14.70
C GLN A 38 5.56 10.05 -14.61
N LEU A 39 5.21 9.16 -15.54
CA LEU A 39 3.94 8.44 -15.56
C LEU A 39 3.83 7.50 -14.36
N ALA A 40 4.83 6.64 -14.14
CA ALA A 40 4.89 5.75 -12.98
C ALA A 40 4.81 6.55 -11.67
N LYS A 41 5.49 7.70 -11.58
CA LYS A 41 5.37 8.58 -10.41
C LYS A 41 3.95 9.16 -10.26
N ALA A 42 3.29 9.52 -11.36
CA ALA A 42 1.93 10.02 -11.34
C ALA A 42 0.93 8.93 -10.90
N GLU A 43 1.08 7.72 -11.43
CA GLU A 43 0.26 6.56 -11.08
C GLU A 43 0.46 6.15 -9.62
N LEU A 44 1.70 6.00 -9.17
CA LEU A 44 2.02 5.75 -7.76
C LEU A 44 1.44 6.83 -6.83
N ARG A 45 1.48 8.10 -7.23
CA ARG A 45 0.89 9.20 -6.44
C ARG A 45 -0.63 9.08 -6.38
N GLN A 46 -1.27 8.69 -7.49
CA GLN A 46 -2.71 8.52 -7.56
C GLN A 46 -3.17 7.30 -6.74
N GLU A 47 -2.46 6.19 -6.84
CA GLU A 47 -2.66 5.01 -6.00
C GLU A 47 -2.47 5.33 -4.53
N ALA A 48 -1.38 5.99 -4.16
CA ALA A 48 -1.10 6.37 -2.77
C ALA A 48 -2.17 7.31 -2.20
N ARG A 49 -2.68 8.26 -2.99
CA ARG A 49 -3.81 9.12 -2.57
C ARG A 49 -5.07 8.32 -2.33
N THR A 50 -5.39 7.41 -3.24
CA THR A 50 -6.60 6.57 -3.14
C THR A 50 -6.50 5.63 -1.94
N ALA A 51 -5.38 4.92 -1.79
CA ALA A 51 -5.12 4.07 -0.64
C ALA A 51 -5.14 4.86 0.68
N GLY A 52 -4.52 6.05 0.70
CA GLY A 52 -4.54 6.96 1.85
C GLY A 52 -5.94 7.40 2.23
N ALA A 53 -6.79 7.73 1.25
CA ALA A 53 -8.18 8.08 1.48
C ALA A 53 -8.98 6.91 2.06
N VAL A 54 -8.81 5.69 1.54
CA VAL A 54 -9.47 4.49 2.08
C VAL A 54 -9.05 4.24 3.52
N VAL A 55 -7.76 4.31 3.83
CA VAL A 55 -7.25 4.15 5.20
C VAL A 55 -7.85 5.21 6.13
N ALA A 56 -7.90 6.47 5.69
CA ALA A 56 -8.51 7.55 6.47
C ALA A 56 -10.00 7.32 6.72
N MET A 57 -10.76 6.91 5.70
CA MET A 57 -12.19 6.60 5.83
C MET A 57 -12.44 5.43 6.77
N VAL A 58 -11.65 4.35 6.67
CA VAL A 58 -11.76 3.19 7.56
C VAL A 58 -11.43 3.57 9.00
N ALA A 59 -10.40 4.39 9.22
CA ALA A 59 -10.06 4.89 10.55
C ALA A 59 -11.18 5.77 11.13
N ALA A 60 -11.72 6.69 10.33
CA ALA A 60 -12.85 7.53 10.74
C ALA A 60 -14.10 6.71 11.06
N ALA A 61 -14.42 5.70 10.23
CA ALA A 61 -15.53 4.79 10.46
C ALA A 61 -15.34 3.97 11.75
N ALA A 62 -14.12 3.52 12.04
CA ALA A 62 -13.80 2.81 13.28
C ALA A 62 -14.00 3.71 14.52
N ILE A 63 -13.55 4.97 14.45
CA ILE A 63 -13.77 5.95 15.54
C ILE A 63 -15.27 6.22 15.72
N ALA A 64 -15.99 6.46 14.62
CA ALA A 64 -17.43 6.71 14.66
C ALA A 64 -18.18 5.51 15.27
N ALA A 65 -17.86 4.29 14.85
CA ALA A 65 -18.43 3.07 15.41
C ALA A 65 -18.14 2.95 16.92
N LEU A 66 -16.91 3.24 17.37
CA LEU A 66 -16.56 3.23 18.79
C LEU A 66 -17.41 4.23 19.59
N LEU A 67 -17.57 5.45 19.09
CA LEU A 67 -18.40 6.47 19.72
C LEU A 67 -19.88 6.06 19.76
N THR A 68 -20.41 5.50 18.67
CA THR A 68 -21.78 4.99 18.64
C THR A 68 -21.98 3.89 19.68
N LEU A 69 -21.06 2.93 19.78
CA LEU A 69 -21.11 1.87 20.79
C LEU A 69 -21.06 2.42 22.22
N LEU A 70 -20.22 3.43 22.48
CA LEU A 70 -20.12 4.10 23.77
C LEU A 70 -21.45 4.77 24.15
N PHE A 71 -22.00 5.59 23.26
CA PHE A 71 -23.28 6.28 23.51
C PHE A 71 -24.44 5.30 23.62
N LEU A 72 -24.47 4.24 22.83
CA LEU A 72 -25.49 3.19 22.94
C LEU A 72 -25.40 2.47 24.28
N SER A 73 -24.18 2.17 24.75
CA SER A 73 -23.97 1.56 26.08
C SER A 73 -24.43 2.48 27.21
N HIS A 74 -24.15 3.77 27.10
CA HIS A 74 -24.58 4.76 28.08
C HIS A 74 -26.10 4.94 28.06
N ALA A 75 -26.71 5.03 26.88
CA ALA A 75 -28.16 5.12 26.72
C ALA A 75 -28.87 3.88 27.25
N LEU A 76 -28.31 2.68 27.02
CA LEU A 76 -28.85 1.43 27.55
C LEU A 76 -28.77 1.40 29.08
N TRP A 77 -27.62 1.75 29.66
CA TRP A 77 -27.46 1.85 31.11
C TRP A 77 -28.47 2.85 31.67
N TRP A 78 -28.48 4.08 31.17
CA TRP A 78 -29.40 5.12 31.63
C TRP A 78 -30.87 4.73 31.49
N GLY A 79 -31.23 4.08 30.38
CA GLY A 79 -32.57 3.53 30.15
C GLY A 79 -32.98 2.48 31.17
N LEU A 80 -32.09 1.53 31.48
CA LEU A 80 -32.33 0.52 32.53
C LEU A 80 -32.43 1.17 33.92
N SER A 81 -31.63 2.19 34.21
CA SER A 81 -31.67 2.90 35.49
C SER A 81 -33.02 3.56 35.79
N ASN A 82 -33.90 3.75 34.79
CA ASN A 82 -35.26 4.25 35.03
C ASN A 82 -36.20 3.18 35.63
N VAL A 83 -35.85 1.90 35.54
CA VAL A 83 -36.69 0.78 36.02
C VAL A 83 -36.00 -0.09 37.08
N MET A 84 -34.70 0.10 37.32
CA MET A 84 -33.93 -0.61 38.34
C MET A 84 -32.79 0.25 38.89
N ASP A 85 -32.17 -0.19 39.99
CA ASP A 85 -30.99 0.47 40.54
C ASP A 85 -29.82 0.51 39.54
N GLN A 86 -29.06 1.61 39.59
CA GLN A 86 -27.99 1.89 38.65
C GLN A 86 -26.89 0.83 38.66
N GLY A 87 -26.64 0.17 39.79
CA GLY A 87 -25.67 -0.93 39.91
C GLY A 87 -26.09 -2.17 39.13
N TRP A 88 -27.36 -2.55 39.20
CA TRP A 88 -27.89 -3.68 38.43
C TRP A 88 -27.93 -3.39 36.93
N ALA A 89 -28.27 -2.15 36.55
CA ALA A 89 -28.18 -1.70 35.17
C ALA A 89 -26.74 -1.82 34.63
N ALA A 90 -25.75 -1.37 35.42
CA ALA A 90 -24.33 -1.47 35.06
C ALA A 90 -23.89 -2.92 34.85
N LEU A 91 -24.29 -3.83 35.75
CA LEU A 91 -23.95 -5.25 35.67
C LEU A 91 -24.51 -5.90 34.40
N ILE A 92 -25.75 -5.56 34.01
CA ILE A 92 -26.35 -6.09 32.78
C ILE A 92 -25.57 -5.62 31.54
N VAL A 93 -25.24 -4.33 31.45
CA VAL A 93 -24.45 -3.80 30.33
C VAL A 93 -23.04 -4.41 30.31
N ALA A 94 -22.42 -4.65 31.48
CA ALA A 94 -21.13 -5.31 31.58
C ALA A 94 -21.17 -6.76 31.10
N VAL A 95 -22.18 -7.54 31.49
CA VAL A 95 -22.38 -8.92 31.02
C VAL A 95 -22.60 -8.96 29.50
N LEU A 96 -23.39 -8.02 28.96
CA LEU A 96 -23.60 -7.90 27.52
C LEU A 96 -22.26 -7.73 26.78
N TRP A 97 -21.41 -6.81 27.24
CA TRP A 97 -20.09 -6.61 26.64
C TRP A 97 -19.14 -7.77 26.85
N ALA A 98 -19.20 -8.46 28.00
CA ALA A 98 -18.43 -9.67 28.25
C ALA A 98 -18.77 -10.77 27.24
N VAL A 99 -20.06 -10.96 26.91
CA VAL A 99 -20.50 -11.92 25.89
C VAL A 99 -20.02 -11.51 24.51
N VAL A 100 -20.25 -10.26 24.10
CA VAL A 100 -19.81 -9.75 22.80
C VAL A 100 -18.30 -9.89 22.64
N GLY A 101 -17.52 -9.40 23.62
CA GLY A 101 -16.06 -9.48 23.63
C GLY A 101 -15.57 -10.92 23.64
N GLY A 102 -16.20 -11.80 24.42
CA GLY A 102 -15.88 -13.24 24.46
C GLY A 102 -16.06 -13.91 23.10
N VAL A 103 -17.17 -13.64 22.40
CA VAL A 103 -17.44 -14.17 21.06
C VAL A 103 -16.44 -13.64 20.04
N LEU A 104 -16.16 -12.33 20.04
CA LEU A 104 -15.17 -11.72 19.14
C LEU A 104 -13.77 -12.30 19.38
N ALA A 105 -13.33 -12.40 20.63
CA ALA A 105 -12.05 -12.99 21.00
C ALA A 105 -11.97 -14.46 20.56
N ALA A 106 -13.04 -15.24 20.73
CA ALA A 106 -13.08 -16.62 20.28
C ALA A 106 -12.97 -16.74 18.76
N ARG A 107 -13.65 -15.89 17.99
CA ARG A 107 -13.55 -15.86 16.51
C ARG A 107 -12.16 -15.42 16.06
N ALA A 108 -11.60 -14.39 16.67
CA ALA A 108 -10.25 -13.90 16.37
C ALA A 108 -9.20 -15.00 16.60
N ARG A 109 -9.28 -15.72 17.73
CA ARG A 109 -8.40 -16.87 18.03
C ARG A 109 -8.51 -17.97 16.97
N LYS A 110 -9.73 -18.30 16.53
CA LYS A 110 -9.95 -19.30 15.46
C LYS A 110 -9.31 -18.85 14.14
N GLN A 111 -9.51 -17.60 13.72
CA GLN A 111 -8.92 -17.08 12.48
C GLN A 111 -7.40 -17.03 12.54
N LEU A 112 -6.82 -16.57 13.66
CA LEU A 112 -5.36 -16.59 13.86
C LEU A 112 -4.79 -18.00 13.80
N SER A 113 -5.48 -19.00 14.37
CA SER A 113 -5.03 -20.39 14.30
C SER A 113 -5.06 -20.95 12.88
N ALA A 114 -6.02 -20.54 12.05
CA ALA A 114 -6.09 -20.92 10.64
C ALA A 114 -4.92 -20.32 9.82
N ILE A 115 -4.53 -19.08 10.11
CA ILE A 115 -3.37 -18.44 9.44
C ILE A 115 -2.06 -19.11 9.88
N ARG A 116 -1.92 -19.46 11.16
CA ARG A 116 -0.71 -20.10 11.73
C ARG A 116 -0.49 -21.53 11.21
N THR A 117 -1.53 -22.17 10.70
CA THR A 117 -1.52 -23.55 10.18
C THR A 117 -1.31 -23.62 8.66
N LEU A 118 -0.90 -22.53 7.99
CA LEU A 118 -0.43 -22.55 6.60
C LEU A 118 1.07 -22.93 6.53
N PRO A 119 1.43 -24.22 6.35
CA PRO A 119 2.83 -24.68 6.33
C PRO A 119 3.66 -24.13 5.16
N ARG A 120 3.02 -23.58 4.12
CA ARG A 120 3.70 -23.14 2.89
C ARG A 120 4.55 -21.89 3.07
N THR A 121 4.17 -20.96 3.95
CA THR A 121 4.94 -19.72 4.19
C THR A 121 6.26 -19.95 4.92
N LYS A 122 6.37 -21.05 5.69
CA LYS A 122 7.64 -21.44 6.34
C LYS A 122 8.62 -22.12 5.38
N GLN A 123 8.13 -22.79 4.34
CA GLN A 123 8.97 -23.42 3.32
C GLN A 123 9.61 -22.37 2.40
N THR A 124 8.81 -21.45 1.86
CA THR A 124 9.32 -20.38 0.99
C THR A 124 10.29 -19.43 1.70
N ALA A 125 10.08 -19.13 2.99
CA ALA A 125 11.02 -18.31 3.77
C ALA A 125 12.34 -19.05 4.12
N ARG A 126 12.35 -20.38 4.10
CA ARG A 126 13.56 -21.20 4.36
C ARG A 126 14.33 -21.54 3.08
N GLU A 127 13.71 -21.50 1.91
CA GLU A 127 14.39 -21.71 0.62
C GLU A 127 15.15 -20.46 0.13
N ILE A 128 14.78 -19.25 0.57
CA ILE A 128 15.42 -17.99 0.16
C ILE A 128 16.85 -17.77 0.74
N PRO A 129 17.22 -18.19 1.98
CA PRO A 129 18.60 -18.06 2.44
C PRO A 129 19.60 -18.98 1.72
N ASP A 130 19.17 -20.13 1.21
CA ASP A 130 20.08 -21.07 0.51
C ASP A 130 20.44 -20.57 -0.89
N ALA A 131 19.56 -19.79 -1.54
CA ALA A 131 19.84 -19.13 -2.81
C ALA A 131 20.78 -17.90 -2.67
N LEU A 132 20.89 -17.31 -1.48
CA LEU A 132 21.73 -16.13 -1.18
C LEU A 132 23.08 -16.48 -0.51
N ARG A 133 23.29 -17.73 -0.08
CA ARG A 133 24.55 -18.21 0.54
C ARG A 133 25.52 -18.92 -0.41
N GLY A 134 25.18 -19.01 -1.70
CA GLY A 134 25.96 -19.72 -2.71
C GLY A 134 26.64 -18.83 -3.75
N ARG A 135 27.44 -17.83 -3.34
CA ARG A 135 28.59 -17.29 -4.07
C ARG A 135 29.55 -16.60 -3.10
#